data_AF-A0A3D0XVY7-F1
#
_entry.id   AF-A0A3D0XVY7-F1
#
_cell.length_a   1.000
_cell.length_b   1.000
_cell.length_c   1.000
_cell.angle_alpha   90.00
_cell.angle_beta   90.00
_cell.angle_gamma   90.00
#
_symmetry.space_group_name_H-M   'P 1'
#
loop_
_entity.id
_entity.type
_entity.pdbx_description
1 polymer ?
#
loop_
_entity_poly.entity_id
_entity_poly.type
_entity_poly.pdbx_seq_one_letter_code
_entity_poly.pdbx_strand_id
1 'polypeptide(L)'
;EYVPVVRVNNIPSVLEELKKRGVWLYAADMNGETWCSVDYAGPCAVVIGSEGFGLSRLAKEKCDFVISLPMKGKINSLNASVACGVVCYEVARQRAGIHSK
;
A
#
# COMPACT_ATOMS: atom_id res chain seq x y z
N GLU A 1 -20.54 -10.38 -5.81
CA GLU A 1 -20.28 -9.17 -5.02
C GLU A 1 -19.43 -8.23 -5.86
N TYR A 2 -19.70 -6.92 -5.86
CA TYR A 2 -18.99 -5.96 -6.71
C TYR A 2 -18.26 -4.94 -5.84
N VAL A 3 -16.96 -4.79 -6.06
CA VAL A 3 -16.17 -3.72 -5.46
C VAL A 3 -16.28 -2.49 -6.38
N PRO A 4 -16.59 -1.28 -5.87
CA PRO A 4 -16.56 -0.07 -6.66
C PRO A 4 -15.17 0.16 -7.27
N VAL A 5 -15.12 0.44 -8.58
CA VAL A 5 -13.87 0.69 -9.30
C VAL A 5 -13.91 2.08 -9.93
N VAL A 6 -12.84 2.85 -9.73
CA VAL A 6 -12.63 4.13 -10.38
C VAL A 6 -11.38 4.04 -11.24
N ARG A 7 -11.51 4.42 -12.52
CA ARG A 7 -10.39 4.56 -13.44
C ARG A 7 -10.01 6.03 -13.53
N VAL A 8 -8.72 6.29 -13.52
CA VAL A 8 -8.17 7.65 -13.43
C VAL A 8 -7.05 7.81 -14.45
N ASN A 9 -6.90 9.02 -14.97
CA ASN A 9 -5.88 9.31 -15.99
C ASN A 9 -4.50 9.59 -15.37
N ASN A 10 -4.46 9.96 -14.09
CA ASN A 10 -3.22 10.34 -13.40
C ASN A 10 -3.29 9.92 -11.92
N ILE A 11 -2.47 8.96 -11.53
CA ILE A 11 -2.42 8.45 -10.14
C ILE A 11 -1.95 9.53 -9.14
N PRO A 12 -0.82 10.25 -9.36
CA PRO A 12 -0.39 11.32 -8.45
C PRO A 12 -1.48 12.36 -8.11
N SER A 13 -2.28 12.78 -9.09
CA SER A 13 -3.37 13.74 -8.85
C SER A 13 -4.44 13.20 -7.90
N VAL A 14 -4.75 11.91 -8.00
CA VAL A 14 -5.75 11.25 -7.14
C VAL A 14 -5.21 11.03 -5.73
N LEU A 15 -3.92 10.69 -5.61
CA LEU A 15 -3.25 10.58 -4.31
C LEU A 15 -3.32 11.92 -3.55
N GLU A 16 -3.03 13.04 -4.22
CA GLU A 16 -3.19 14.38 -3.64
C GLU A 16 -4.64 14.66 -3.18
N GLU A 17 -5.63 14.25 -3.97
CA GLU A 17 -7.04 14.42 -3.60
C GLU A 17 -7.43 13.57 -2.38
N LEU A 18 -7.00 12.31 -2.33
CA LEU A 18 -7.22 11.42 -1.19
C LEU A 18 -6.60 12.00 0.09
N LYS A 19 -5.38 12.55 -0.02
CA LYS A 19 -4.69 13.20 1.08
C LYS A 19 -5.46 14.43 1.59
N LYS A 20 -5.99 15.27 0.70
CA LYS A 20 -6.87 16.41 1.07
C LYS A 20 -8.16 15.99 1.78
N ARG A 21 -8.62 14.75 1.56
CA ARG A 21 -9.77 14.15 2.24
C ARG A 21 -9.41 13.45 3.56
N GLY A 22 -8.17 13.56 4.03
CA GLY A 22 -7.71 12.97 5.27
C GLY A 22 -7.37 11.48 5.18
N VAL A 23 -7.08 10.96 3.98
CA VAL A 23 -6.65 9.57 3.78
C VAL A 23 -5.12 9.50 3.79
N TRP A 24 -4.58 8.62 4.63
CA TRP A 24 -3.15 8.33 4.70
C TRP A 24 -2.71 7.38 3.58
N LEU A 25 -1.59 7.69 2.94
CA LEU A 25 -1.11 6.98 1.76
C LEU A 25 0.11 6.10 2.08
N TYR A 26 -0.02 4.79 1.83
CA TYR A 26 1.02 3.80 2.09
C TYR A 26 1.54 3.22 0.78
N ALA A 27 2.77 3.58 0.41
CA ALA A 27 3.46 3.03 -0.76
C ALA A 27 4.06 1.67 -0.46
N ALA A 28 3.71 0.63 -1.23
CA ALA A 28 4.40 -0.65 -1.16
C ALA A 28 5.68 -0.61 -2.01
N ASP A 29 6.84 -0.66 -1.35
CA ASP A 29 8.16 -0.65 -1.97
C ASP A 29 9.19 -1.36 -1.06
N MET A 30 10.32 -1.82 -1.60
CA MET A 30 11.31 -2.58 -0.84
C MET A 30 12.00 -1.77 0.27
N ASN A 31 12.05 -0.44 0.14
CA ASN A 31 12.79 0.45 1.03
C ASN A 31 11.85 1.20 1.98
N GLY A 32 11.21 0.48 2.89
CA GLY A 32 10.21 1.02 3.81
C GLY A 32 10.14 0.25 5.13
N GLU A 33 9.31 0.73 6.03
CA GLU A 33 9.01 0.05 7.30
C GLU A 33 8.34 -1.31 7.03
N THR A 34 8.51 -2.27 7.94
CA THR A 34 7.90 -3.59 7.73
C THR A 34 6.39 -3.44 7.72
N TRP A 35 5.69 -4.05 6.75
CA TRP A 35 4.25 -3.85 6.57
C TRP A 35 3.40 -4.04 7.83
N CYS A 36 3.83 -4.89 8.77
CA CYS A 36 3.11 -5.16 10.02
C CYS A 36 3.54 -4.28 11.22
N SER A 37 4.49 -3.36 11.04
CA SER A 37 4.96 -2.45 12.10
C SER A 37 4.34 -1.06 12.05
N VAL A 38 3.53 -0.75 11.04
CA VAL A 38 2.87 0.55 10.87
C VAL A 38 1.41 0.50 11.30
N ASP A 39 0.83 1.65 11.63
CA ASP A 39 -0.56 1.77 12.08
C ASP A 39 -1.53 2.02 10.91
N TYR A 40 -2.51 1.13 10.73
CA TYR A 40 -3.57 1.22 9.73
C TYR A 40 -4.98 1.49 10.32
N ALA A 41 -5.07 1.92 11.58
CA ALA A 41 -6.34 2.17 12.25
C ALA A 41 -7.17 3.30 11.59
N GLY A 42 -6.50 4.30 11.01
CA GLY A 42 -7.14 5.44 10.33
C GLY A 42 -7.58 5.17 8.88
N PRO A 43 -8.20 6.17 8.21
CA PRO A 43 -8.45 6.11 6.76
C PRO A 43 -7.14 5.92 6.00
N CYS A 44 -7.04 4.86 5.21
CA CYS A 44 -5.80 4.48 4.52
C CYS A 44 -6.07 4.15 3.04
N ALA A 45 -5.09 4.47 2.19
CA ALA A 45 -5.00 3.98 0.82
C ALA A 45 -3.63 3.31 0.63
N VAL A 46 -3.65 2.08 0.12
CA VAL A 46 -2.44 1.31 -0.20
C VAL A 46 -2.14 1.50 -1.68
N VAL A 47 -0.92 1.91 -2.00
CA VAL A 47 -0.47 2.18 -3.37
C VAL A 47 0.48 1.07 -3.81
N ILE A 48 0.02 0.28 -4.78
CA ILE A 48 0.76 -0.84 -5.34
C ILE A 48 1.32 -0.44 -6.71
N GLY A 49 2.60 -0.72 -6.92
CA GLY A 49 3.28 -0.48 -8.19
C GLY A 49 2.86 -1.46 -9.30
N SER A 50 3.23 -1.12 -10.54
CA SER A 50 3.08 -2.05 -11.66
C SER A 50 4.01 -3.25 -11.47
N GLU A 51 3.59 -4.41 -11.98
CA GLU A 51 4.49 -5.54 -12.15
C GLU A 51 5.67 -5.14 -13.05
N GLY A 52 6.87 -5.58 -12.67
CA GLY A 52 8.13 -5.28 -13.36
C GLY A 52 8.70 -3.87 -13.11
N PHE A 53 7.88 -2.83 -13.23
CA PHE A 53 8.32 -1.42 -13.11
C PHE A 53 8.24 -0.86 -11.68
N GLY A 54 7.51 -1.54 -10.80
CA GLY A 54 7.30 -1.07 -9.43
C GLY A 54 6.46 0.20 -9.36
N LEU A 55 6.61 0.93 -8.25
CA LEU A 55 5.88 2.17 -8.00
C LEU A 55 6.58 3.34 -8.70
N SER A 56 5.82 4.16 -9.43
CA SER A 56 6.39 5.37 -10.04
C SER A 56 6.94 6.32 -8.97
N ARG A 57 8.07 6.99 -9.28
CA ARG A 57 8.70 7.96 -8.37
C ARG A 57 7.72 9.04 -7.90
N LEU A 58 6.95 9.61 -8.82
CA LEU A 58 5.95 10.64 -8.49
C LEU A 58 4.88 10.12 -7.53
N ALA A 59 4.36 8.90 -7.74
CA ALA A 59 3.39 8.32 -6.81
C ALA A 59 4.01 8.08 -5.43
N LYS A 60 5.25 7.61 -5.38
CA LYS A 60 5.98 7.40 -4.12
C LYS A 60 6.20 8.69 -3.34
N GLU A 61 6.62 9.77 -4.01
CA GLU A 61 6.83 11.10 -3.40
C GLU A 61 5.54 11.72 -2.85
N LYS A 62 4.36 11.28 -3.32
CA LYS A 62 3.07 11.71 -2.78
C LYS A 62 2.60 10.89 -1.57
N CYS A 63 3.18 9.72 -1.33
CA CYS A 63 2.78 8.86 -0.22
C CYS A 63 3.33 9.37 1.12
N ASP A 64 2.61 9.11 2.20
CA ASP A 64 2.99 9.52 3.56
C ASP A 64 3.97 8.51 4.17
N PHE A 65 3.78 7.22 3.85
CA PHE A 65 4.57 6.12 4.36
C PHE A 65 5.06 5.23 3.22
N VAL A 66 6.20 4.60 3.43
CA VAL A 66 6.70 3.52 2.58
C VAL A 66 6.74 2.26 3.42
N ILE A 67 6.06 1.22 2.96
CA ILE A 67 5.99 -0.09 3.60
C ILE A 67 6.65 -1.14 2.73
N SER A 68 7.34 -2.09 3.35
CA SER A 68 8.05 -3.17 2.69
C SER A 68 7.54 -4.54 3.14
N LEU A 69 7.55 -5.48 2.20
CA LEU A 69 7.41 -6.90 2.44
C LEU A 69 8.82 -7.51 2.35
N PRO A 70 9.49 -7.80 3.48
CA PRO A 70 10.83 -8.38 3.51
C PRO A 70 10.89 -9.66 2.69
N MET A 71 11.75 -9.66 1.69
CA MET A 71 12.02 -10.81 0.84
C MET A 71 13.15 -11.64 1.42
N LYS A 72 13.01 -12.97 1.36
CA LYS A 72 14.10 -13.91 1.65
C LYS A 72 14.65 -14.48 0.34
N GLY A 73 15.98 -14.59 0.25
CA GLY A 73 16.65 -15.19 -0.91
C GLY A 73 16.94 -14.18 -2.02
N LYS A 74 16.87 -14.64 -3.27
CA LYS A 74 17.31 -13.88 -4.47
C LYS A 74 16.16 -13.23 -5.25
N ILE A 75 14.93 -13.33 -4.74
CA ILE A 75 13.75 -12.77 -5.41
C ILE A 75 13.56 -11.32 -4.96
N ASN A 76 13.42 -10.43 -5.93
CA ASN A 76 13.35 -8.99 -5.69
C ASN A 76 11.93 -8.50 -5.33
N SER A 77 10.88 -9.26 -5.61
CA SER A 77 9.51 -8.87 -5.25
C SER A 77 8.53 -10.05 -5.25
N LEU A 78 7.41 -9.86 -4.56
CA LEU A 78 6.22 -10.69 -4.73
C LEU A 78 5.43 -10.22 -5.96
N ASN A 79 4.51 -11.08 -6.42
CA ASN A 79 3.46 -10.68 -7.35
C ASN A 79 2.64 -9.51 -6.77
N ALA A 80 2.22 -8.56 -7.61
CA ALA A 80 1.51 -7.35 -7.16
C ALA A 80 0.19 -7.68 -6.43
N SER A 81 -0.56 -8.68 -6.90
CA SER A 81 -1.79 -9.13 -6.24
C SER A 81 -1.53 -9.78 -4.88
N VAL A 82 -0.44 -10.56 -4.76
CA VAL A 82 -0.03 -11.20 -3.50
C VAL A 82 0.38 -10.14 -2.49
N ALA A 83 1.22 -9.18 -2.90
CA ALA A 83 1.63 -8.08 -2.05
C ALA A 83 0.41 -7.25 -1.57
N CYS A 84 -0.50 -6.91 -2.49
CA CYS A 84 -1.74 -6.23 -2.17
C CYS A 84 -2.59 -7.02 -1.16
N GLY A 85 -2.77 -8.33 -1.38
CA GLY A 85 -3.52 -9.20 -0.49
C GLY A 85 -2.94 -9.24 0.92
N VAL A 86 -1.61 -9.38 1.06
CA VAL A 86 -0.93 -9.40 2.37
C VAL A 86 -1.15 -8.09 3.12
N VAL A 87 -0.97 -6.94 2.45
CA VAL A 87 -1.15 -5.63 3.09
C VAL A 87 -2.61 -5.37 3.43
N CYS A 88 -3.55 -5.66 2.53
CA CYS A 88 -4.98 -5.50 2.79
C CYS A 88 -5.45 -6.37 3.96
N TYR A 89 -4.91 -7.58 4.10
CA TYR A 89 -5.25 -8.45 5.22
C TYR A 89 -4.66 -7.95 6.55
N GLU A 90 -3.48 -7.34 6.52
CA GLU A 90 -2.91 -6.67 7.70
C GLU A 90 -3.75 -5.46 8.14
N VAL A 91 -4.20 -4.63 7.19
CA VAL A 91 -5.15 -3.54 7.45
C VAL A 91 -6.43 -4.08 8.10
N ALA A 92 -6.99 -5.17 7.55
CA ALA A 92 -8.18 -5.81 8.08
C ALA A 92 -7.95 -6.38 9.49
N ARG A 93 -6.79 -7.02 9.73
CA ARG A 93 -6.39 -7.58 11.03
C ARG A 93 -6.34 -6.50 12.11
N GLN A 94 -5.65 -5.38 11.84
CA GLN A 94 -5.55 -4.27 12.79
C GLN A 94 -6.91 -3.64 13.08
N ARG A 95 -7.73 -3.40 12.05
CA ARG A 95 -9.08 -2.84 12.21
C ARG A 95 -10.06 -3.76 12.92
N ALA A 96 -9.83 -5.07 12.86
CA ALA A 96 -10.59 -6.07 13.62
C ALA A 96 -10.08 -6.25 15.06
N GLY A 97 -9.01 -5.56 15.47
CA GLY A 97 -8.41 -5.72 16.81
C GLY A 97 -7.78 -7.10 17.04
N ILE A 98 -7.44 -7.83 15.98
CA ILE A 98 -6.83 -9.16 16.10
C ILE A 98 -5.34 -8.97 16.38
N HIS A 99 -4.88 -9.27 17.58
CA HIS A 99 -3.46 -9.16 17.93
C HIS A 99 -2.66 -10.38 17.44
N SER A 100 -1.52 -10.14 16.78
CA SER A 100 -0.51 -11.17 16.59
C SER A 100 0.19 -11.44 17.92
N LYS A 101 0.39 -12.71 18.26
CA LYS A 101 1.18 -13.11 19.43
C LYS A 101 2.64 -12.76 19.26
#